data_AF-A0AAE1UFU6-F1
#
_entry.id   AF-A0AAE1UFU6-F1
#
_cell.length_a   1.000
_cell.length_b   1.000
_cell.length_c   1.000
_cell.angle_alpha   90.00
_cell.angle_beta   90.00
_cell.angle_gamma   90.00
#
_symmetry.space_group_name_H-M   'P 1'
#
loop_
_entity.id
_entity.type
_entity.pdbx_description
1 polymer ?
#
loop_
_entity_poly.entity_id
_entity_poly.type
_entity_poly.pdbx_seq_one_letter_code
_entity_poly.pdbx_strand_id
1 'polypeptide(L)'
;MGLKFVQFQKNTCYHSGIKQSPYKALFGVEARVGLRSTALPEEVLKTMIIEKDLLGAYSFPSDSTRPDHSPECINPPDDSPECMIHPDDSPECSTPPND
;
A
#
# COMPACT_ATOMS: atom_id res chain seq x y z
N MET A 1 -6.14 -5.67 15.75
CA MET A 1 -6.00 -5.35 14.31
C MET A 1 -5.70 -3.87 14.14
N GLY A 2 -4.60 -3.52 13.48
CA GLY A 2 -4.20 -2.12 13.25
C GLY A 2 -4.95 -1.45 12.10
N LEU A 3 -4.97 -0.12 12.11
CA LEU A 3 -5.52 0.68 11.02
C LEU A 3 -4.66 0.51 9.77
N LYS A 4 -5.23 -0.03 8.68
CA LYS A 4 -4.48 -0.38 7.45
C LYS A 4 -3.69 0.80 6.88
N PHE A 5 -4.25 2.00 6.93
CA PHE A 5 -3.57 3.21 6.45
C PHE A 5 -2.38 3.61 7.35
N VAL A 6 -2.50 3.47 8.66
CA VAL A 6 -1.41 3.73 9.62
C VAL A 6 -0.28 2.74 9.42
N GLN A 7 -0.61 1.44 9.28
CA GLN A 7 0.40 0.42 9.04
C GLN A 7 1.10 0.63 7.70
N PHE A 8 0.35 0.98 6.66
CA PHE A 8 0.94 1.31 5.36
C PHE A 8 1.89 2.50 5.48
N GLN A 9 1.47 3.58 6.15
CA GLN A 9 2.33 4.73 6.40
C GLN A 9 3.63 4.31 7.11
N LYS A 10 3.52 3.64 8.27
CA LYS A 10 4.70 3.16 9.02
C LYS A 10 5.62 2.24 8.21
N ASN A 11 5.04 1.34 7.41
CA ASN A 11 5.83 0.38 6.63
C ASN A 11 6.48 1.01 5.38
N THR A 12 5.93 2.12 4.86
CA THR A 12 6.46 2.80 3.67
C THR A 12 7.37 3.98 4.00
N CYS A 13 7.32 4.51 5.22
CA CYS A 13 8.24 5.54 5.68
C CYS A 13 9.70 5.04 5.69
N TYR A 14 10.62 5.95 5.38
CA TYR A 14 12.05 5.68 5.47
C TYR A 14 12.46 5.46 6.93
N HIS A 15 13.20 4.38 7.19
CA HIS A 15 13.74 4.07 8.51
C HIS A 15 15.26 4.23 8.52
N SER A 16 15.76 5.14 9.36
CA SER A 16 17.17 5.57 9.39
C SER A 16 18.15 4.47 9.80
N GLY A 17 17.72 3.47 10.56
CA GLY A 17 18.52 2.33 10.99
C GLY A 17 18.82 1.35 9.84
N ILE A 18 17.79 0.96 9.09
CA ILE A 18 17.92 0.01 7.95
C ILE A 18 18.19 0.69 6.60
N LYS A 19 18.24 2.04 6.58
CA LYS A 19 18.49 2.88 5.39
C LYS A 19 17.50 2.65 4.23
N GLN A 20 16.29 2.18 4.54
CA GLN A 20 15.19 2.00 3.59
C GLN A 20 13.86 1.89 4.35
N SER A 21 12.75 1.74 3.64
CA SER A 21 11.46 1.46 4.29
C SER A 21 11.38 0.01 4.80
N PRO A 22 10.71 -0.26 5.93
CA PRO A 22 10.49 -1.63 6.40
C PRO A 22 9.85 -2.54 5.35
N TYR A 23 8.93 -2.00 4.53
CA TYR A 23 8.35 -2.70 3.40
C TYR A 23 9.43 -3.13 2.39
N LYS A 24 10.29 -2.22 1.96
CA LYS A 24 11.36 -2.52 1.00
C LYS A 24 12.36 -3.52 1.56
N ALA A 25 12.69 -3.43 2.86
CA ALA A 25 13.58 -4.40 3.51
C ALA A 25 13.01 -5.83 3.50
N LEU A 26 11.69 -5.99 3.63
CA LEU A 26 11.03 -7.30 3.66
C LEU A 26 10.74 -7.86 2.26
N PHE A 27 10.30 -7.02 1.33
CA PHE A 27 9.81 -7.46 0.02
C PHE A 27 10.81 -7.21 -1.12
N GLY A 28 11.89 -6.47 -0.87
CA GLY A 28 12.90 -6.13 -1.89
C GLY A 28 12.43 -5.13 -2.95
N VAL A 29 11.19 -4.65 -2.86
CA VAL A 29 10.58 -3.71 -3.81
C VAL A 29 9.92 -2.55 -3.06
N GLU A 30 9.82 -1.39 -3.72
CA GLU A 30 9.08 -0.26 -3.17
C GLU A 30 7.58 -0.60 -3.08
N ALA A 31 6.93 -0.04 -2.06
CA ALA A 31 5.49 -0.19 -1.93
C ALA A 31 4.77 0.44 -3.12
N ARG A 32 3.86 -0.34 -3.71
CA ARG A 32 3.03 0.08 -4.83
C ARG A 32 1.96 1.08 -4.34
N VAL A 33 2.03 2.33 -4.79
CA VAL A 33 1.08 3.41 -4.44
C VAL A 33 0.33 3.89 -5.69
N GLY A 34 -0.99 3.93 -5.61
CA GLY A 34 -1.87 4.53 -6.63
C GLY A 34 -1.82 3.84 -8.00
N LEU A 35 -2.29 4.53 -9.04
CA LEU A 35 -2.43 3.96 -10.39
C LEU A 35 -1.09 3.75 -11.11
N ARG A 36 -0.07 4.56 -10.81
CA ARG A 36 1.29 4.38 -11.34
C ARG A 36 1.93 3.06 -10.92
N SER A 37 1.41 2.47 -9.87
CA SER A 37 1.86 1.15 -9.46
C SER A 37 1.28 0.03 -10.31
N THR A 38 0.28 0.27 -11.16
CA THR A 38 -0.39 -0.76 -11.99
C THR A 38 0.39 -1.03 -13.29
N ALA A 39 -0.04 -2.02 -14.08
CA ALA A 39 0.56 -2.32 -15.38
C ALA A 39 0.07 -1.39 -16.52
N LEU A 40 -0.53 -0.24 -16.18
CA LEU A 40 -1.01 0.71 -17.16
C LEU A 40 0.15 1.52 -17.75
N PRO A 41 0.14 1.79 -19.07
CA PRO A 41 1.11 2.70 -19.69
C PRO A 41 1.05 4.11 -19.09
N GLU A 42 2.20 4.78 -18.98
CA GLU A 42 2.30 6.14 -18.42
C GLU A 42 1.48 7.15 -19.25
N GLU A 43 1.39 6.94 -20.56
CA GLU A 43 0.60 7.76 -21.49
C GLU A 43 -0.89 7.70 -21.14
N VAL A 44 -1.37 6.52 -20.80
CA VAL A 44 -2.76 6.29 -20.39
C VAL A 44 -3.02 7.04 -19.07
N LEU A 45 -2.12 6.90 -18.09
CA LEU A 45 -2.23 7.58 -16.80
C LEU A 45 -2.21 9.12 -16.92
N LYS A 46 -1.43 9.68 -17.85
CA LYS A 46 -1.37 11.13 -18.10
C LYS A 46 -2.66 11.71 -18.68
N THR A 47 -3.44 10.89 -19.38
CA THR A 47 -4.69 11.34 -20.05
C THR A 47 -5.95 11.14 -19.22
N MET A 48 -5.87 10.38 -18.12
CA MET A 48 -7.01 10.12 -17.23
C MET A 48 -7.34 11.36 -16.40
N ILE A 49 -8.59 11.81 -16.48
CA ILE A 49 -9.10 12.94 -15.68
C ILE A 49 -10.28 12.50 -14.82
N ILE A 50 -11.16 11.64 -15.33
CA ILE A 50 -12.37 11.20 -14.63
C ILE A 50 -12.45 9.67 -14.51
N GLU A 51 -13.33 9.19 -13.62
CA GLU A 51 -13.54 7.75 -13.40
C GLU A 51 -13.90 6.98 -14.68
N LYS A 52 -14.57 7.63 -15.65
CA LYS A 52 -14.87 7.02 -16.95
C LYS A 52 -13.61 6.62 -17.71
N ASP A 53 -12.55 7.42 -17.62
CA ASP A 53 -11.28 7.17 -18.30
C ASP A 53 -10.57 5.96 -17.68
N LEU A 54 -10.68 5.83 -16.35
CA LEU A 54 -10.23 4.66 -15.60
C LEU A 54 -10.96 3.40 -16.08
N LEU A 55 -12.30 3.43 -16.13
CA LEU A 55 -13.11 2.29 -16.56
C LEU A 55 -12.81 1.87 -18.00
N GLY A 56 -12.54 2.82 -18.90
CA GLY A 56 -12.14 2.54 -20.27
C GLY A 56 -10.80 1.81 -20.36
N ALA A 57 -9.84 2.13 -19.48
CA ALA A 57 -8.54 1.46 -19.44
C ALA A 57 -8.60 0.06 -18.81
N TYR A 58 -9.51 -0.16 -17.87
CA TYR A 58 -9.83 -1.48 -17.31
C TYR A 58 -11.06 -2.06 -18.01
N SER A 59 -10.98 -2.34 -19.32
CA SER A 59 -12.08 -3.01 -20.00
C SER A 59 -12.27 -4.40 -19.40
N PHE A 60 -13.29 -4.54 -18.56
CA PHE A 60 -13.72 -5.83 -18.03
C PHE A 60 -14.42 -6.59 -19.17
N PRO A 61 -13.99 -7.83 -19.53
CA PRO A 61 -14.83 -8.68 -20.34
C PRO A 61 -16.14 -8.85 -19.58
N SER A 62 -17.24 -8.46 -20.22
CA SER A 62 -18.57 -8.64 -19.67
C SER A 62 -18.82 -10.14 -19.62
N ASP A 63 -18.59 -10.78 -18.47
CA ASP A 63 -19.20 -12.07 -18.22
C ASP A 63 -20.00 -12.05 -16.92
N SER A 64 -21.22 -12.51 -17.10
CA SER A 64 -22.28 -12.54 -16.13
C SER A 64 -21.97 -13.63 -15.09
N THR A 65 -22.51 -13.49 -13.88
CA THR A 65 -22.44 -14.45 -12.76
C THR A 65 -21.27 -14.21 -11.78
N ARG A 66 -21.55 -13.44 -10.73
CA ARG A 66 -20.81 -13.53 -9.47
C ARG A 66 -21.37 -14.72 -8.66
N PRO A 67 -20.59 -15.76 -8.33
CA PRO A 67 -20.93 -16.62 -7.20
C PRO A 67 -20.62 -15.84 -5.92
N ASP A 68 -21.66 -15.66 -5.11
CA ASP A 68 -21.63 -15.11 -3.76
C ASP A 68 -20.74 -15.99 -2.86
N HIS A 69 -19.46 -15.67 -2.70
CA HIS A 69 -18.68 -16.13 -1.56
C HIS A 69 -17.65 -15.06 -1.16
N SER A 70 -18.05 -14.21 -0.21
CA SER A 70 -17.14 -13.40 0.59
C SER A 70 -16.16 -14.32 1.32
N PRO A 71 -14.83 -14.16 1.19
CA PRO A 71 -13.91 -14.82 2.10
C PRO A 71 -14.02 -14.09 3.44
N GLU A 72 -14.62 -14.77 4.41
CA GLU A 72 -14.65 -14.35 5.80
C GLU A 72 -13.19 -14.26 6.27
N CYS A 73 -12.74 -13.04 6.61
CA CYS A 73 -11.37 -12.81 7.06
C CYS A 73 -11.19 -13.45 8.44
N ILE A 74 -10.62 -14.66 8.46
CA ILE A 74 -10.20 -15.34 9.69
C ILE A 74 -9.11 -14.47 10.33
N ASN A 75 -9.45 -13.78 11.42
CA ASN A 75 -8.46 -13.09 12.23
C ASN A 75 -7.52 -14.15 12.84
N PRO A 76 -6.18 -13.99 12.74
CA PRO A 76 -5.27 -14.88 13.43
C PRO A 76 -5.43 -14.76 14.96
N PRO A 77 -5.20 -15.84 15.71
CA PRO A 77 -5.27 -15.83 17.16
C PRO A 77 -4.24 -14.86 17.76
N ASP A 78 -4.74 -14.05 18.68
CA ASP A 78 -4.04 -13.00 19.40
C ASP A 78 -3.12 -13.61 20.47
N ASP A 79 -1.86 -13.86 20.12
CA ASP A 79 -0.80 -14.11 21.11
C ASP A 79 0.51 -13.53 20.57
N SER A 80 0.74 -12.24 20.83
CA SER A 80 2.04 -11.62 20.63
C SER A 80 2.31 -10.65 21.78
N PRO A 81 3.44 -10.77 22.49
CA PRO A 81 3.77 -9.87 23.59
C PRO A 81 4.03 -8.46 23.04
N GLU A 82 3.41 -7.46 23.65
CA GLU A 82 3.62 -6.04 23.32
C GLU A 82 5.10 -5.67 23.48
N CYS A 83 5.78 -5.38 22.37
CA CYS A 83 7.00 -4.58 22.43
C CYS A 83 6.58 -3.14 22.76
N MET A 84 6.86 -2.71 23.99
CA MET A 84 6.60 -1.36 24.49
C MET A 84 7.29 -0.33 23.58
N ILE A 85 6.53 0.33 22.73
CA ILE A 85 7.01 1.51 22.00
C ILE A 85 6.82 2.69 22.97
N HIS A 86 7.93 3.25 23.45
CA HIS A 86 7.91 4.44 24.31
C HIS A 86 7.30 5.64 23.56
N PRO A 87 6.45 6.48 24.19
CA PRO A 87 5.65 7.48 23.47
C PRO A 87 6.37 8.72 22.91
N ASP A 88 7.69 8.84 23.01
CA ASP A 88 8.38 10.14 22.83
C ASP A 88 9.42 10.19 21.70
N ASP A 89 9.26 9.37 20.65
CA ASP A 89 10.05 9.53 19.43
C ASP A 89 9.14 9.28 18.23
N SER A 90 8.32 10.28 17.88
CA SER A 90 7.70 10.31 16.56
C SER A 90 8.79 10.68 15.55
N PRO A 91 9.23 9.77 14.66
CA PRO A 91 10.04 10.20 13.55
C PRO A 91 9.13 11.02 12.64
N GLU A 92 9.33 12.34 12.64
CA GLU A 92 8.82 13.17 11.56
C GLU A 92 9.23 12.50 10.25
N CYS A 93 8.25 12.27 9.37
CA CYS A 93 8.47 11.66 8.06
C CYS A 93 9.40 12.58 7.25
N SER A 94 10.70 12.37 7.40
CA SER A 94 11.71 13.17 6.74
C SER A 94 11.81 12.72 5.28
N THR A 95 11.62 13.65 4.36
CA THR A 95 11.89 13.42 2.93
C THR A 95 13.40 13.19 2.74
N PRO A 96 13.82 12.27 1.85
CA PRO A 96 15.23 12.10 1.54
C PRO A 96 15.80 13.40 0.93
N PRO A 97 17.09 13.71 1.16
CA PRO A 97 17.75 14.83 0.50
C PRO A 97 17.80 14.59 -1.01
N ASN A 98 17.53 15.65 -1.78
CA ASN A 98 17.69 15.62 -3.25
C ASN A 98 19.19 15.63 -3.56
N ASP A 99 19.67 14.62 -4.29
CA ASP A 99 20.99 14.60 -4.92
C ASP A 99 21.09 15.59 -6.10
#